data_AF-K1QR37-F1
#
_entry.id   AF-K1QR37-F1
#
_cell.length_a   1.000
_cell.length_b   1.000
_cell.length_c   1.000
_cell.angle_alpha   90.00
_cell.angle_beta   90.00
_cell.angle_gamma   90.00
#
_symmetry.space_group_name_H-M   'P 1'
#
loop_
_entity.id
_entity.type
_entity.pdbx_description
1 polymer ?
#
loop_
_entity_poly.entity_id
_entity_poly.type
_entity_poly.pdbx_seq_one_letter_code
_entity_poly.pdbx_strand_id
1 'polypeptide(L)'
;MEISQPRNAFRELFFKHASEDGKLEAKELKEFISELSRTASTLDFPVNRRIEMAIVRRYTDRDDKIRLQDFIIIICKLTLMHREC
;
A
#
# COMPACT_ATOMS: atom_id res chain seq x y z
N MET A 1 31.19 -10.28 -7.75
CA MET A 1 30.22 -10.88 -6.82
C MET A 1 29.01 -9.97 -6.83
N GLU A 2 28.02 -10.28 -7.68
CA GLU A 2 26.78 -9.53 -7.73
C GLU A 2 26.00 -9.80 -6.44
N ILE A 3 25.87 -8.77 -5.61
CA ILE A 3 24.96 -8.81 -4.47
C ILE A 3 23.56 -8.78 -5.10
N SER A 4 22.93 -9.94 -5.25
CA SER A 4 21.52 -10.01 -5.58
C SER A 4 20.79 -9.21 -4.50
N GLN A 5 20.23 -8.06 -4.88
CA GLN A 5 19.47 -7.24 -3.95
C GLN A 5 18.44 -8.15 -3.27
N PRO A 6 18.37 -8.17 -1.93
CA PRO A 6 17.37 -8.97 -1.25
C PRO A 6 16.01 -8.59 -1.83
N ARG A 7 15.28 -9.59 -2.36
CA ARG A 7 13.93 -9.38 -2.90
C ARG A 7 13.12 -8.61 -1.88
N ASN A 8 12.90 -7.34 -2.14
CA ASN A 8 12.16 -6.49 -1.24
C ASN A 8 10.69 -6.68 -1.61
N ALA A 9 10.01 -7.58 -0.91
CA ALA A 9 8.60 -7.90 -1.14
C ALA A 9 7.72 -6.63 -1.16
N PHE A 10 8.05 -5.59 -0.38
CA PHE A 10 7.34 -4.31 -0.43
C PHE A 10 7.56 -3.56 -1.74
N ARG A 11 8.78 -3.58 -2.30
CA ARG A 11 9.05 -2.99 -3.63
C ARG A 11 8.31 -3.76 -4.72
N GLU A 12 8.36 -5.09 -4.67
CA GLU A 12 7.65 -5.92 -5.65
C GLU A 12 6.14 -5.67 -5.60
N LEU A 13 5.54 -5.63 -4.41
CA LEU A 13 4.13 -5.30 -4.21
C LEU A 13 3.79 -3.88 -4.68
N PHE A 14 4.66 -2.90 -4.40
CA PHE A 14 4.45 -1.53 -4.84
C PHE A 14 4.47 -1.42 -6.37
N PHE A 15 5.51 -1.93 -7.02
CA PHE A 15 5.66 -1.83 -8.48
C PHE A 15 4.70 -2.73 -9.26
N LYS A 16 4.07 -3.73 -8.63
CA LYS A 16 2.95 -4.46 -9.21
C LYS A 16 1.74 -3.54 -9.50
N HIS A 17 1.58 -2.48 -8.73
CA HIS A 17 0.42 -1.59 -8.79
C HIS A 17 0.76 -0.17 -9.24
N ALA A 18 2.02 0.26 -9.10
CA ALA A 18 2.45 1.58 -9.51
C ALA A 18 2.33 1.77 -11.02
N SER A 19 1.97 2.99 -11.41
CA SER A 19 2.04 3.47 -12.79
C SER A 19 3.48 3.49 -13.33
N GLU A 20 3.63 3.71 -14.64
CA GLU A 20 4.93 3.76 -15.33
C GLU A 20 5.89 4.80 -14.76
N ASP A 21 5.36 5.83 -14.09
CA ASP A 21 6.15 6.87 -13.41
C ASP A 21 6.75 6.40 -12.06
N GLY A 22 6.50 5.14 -11.69
CA GLY A 22 6.98 4.54 -10.44
C GLY A 22 6.30 5.11 -9.20
N LYS A 23 5.09 5.66 -9.33
CA LYS A 23 4.27 6.14 -8.22
C LYS A 23 2.89 5.47 -8.23
N LEU A 24 2.21 5.50 -7.09
CA LEU A 24 0.83 5.02 -6.96
C LEU A 24 -0.14 6.19 -6.97
N GLU A 25 -1.12 6.15 -7.86
CA GLU A 25 -2.28 7.01 -7.83
C GLU A 25 -3.37 6.47 -6.89
N ALA A 26 -4.34 7.32 -6.54
CA ALA A 26 -5.43 6.94 -5.64
C ALA A 26 -6.22 5.71 -6.14
N LYS A 27 -6.37 5.56 -7.46
CA LYS A 27 -7.04 4.39 -8.07
C LYS A 27 -6.26 3.10 -7.83
N GLU A 28 -4.95 3.12 -8.07
CA GLU A 28 -4.07 1.96 -7.94
C GLU A 28 -3.90 1.56 -6.48
N LEU A 29 -3.80 2.54 -5.58
CA LEU A 29 -3.84 2.30 -4.14
C LEU A 29 -5.13 1.58 -3.74
N LYS A 30 -6.27 2.02 -4.27
CA LYS A 30 -7.56 1.39 -3.98
C LYS A 30 -7.60 -0.06 -4.46
N GLU A 31 -7.07 -0.33 -5.64
CA GLU A 31 -6.97 -1.67 -6.20
C GLU A 31 -6.08 -2.57 -5.33
N PHE A 32 -4.91 -2.07 -4.91
CA PHE A 32 -4.02 -2.75 -3.96
C PHE A 32 -4.73 -3.07 -2.65
N ILE A 33 -5.38 -2.07 -2.03
CA ILE A 33 -6.06 -2.22 -0.74
C ILE A 33 -7.21 -3.23 -0.86
N SER A 34 -7.93 -3.22 -1.98
CA SER A 34 -9.00 -4.17 -2.27
C SER A 34 -8.46 -5.59 -2.51
N GLU A 35 -7.32 -5.73 -3.17
CA GLU A 35 -6.61 -7.01 -3.30
C GLU A 35 -6.16 -7.50 -1.92
N LEU A 36 -5.47 -6.67 -1.14
CA LEU A 36 -5.03 -6.98 0.22
C LEU A 36 -6.21 -7.45 1.10
N SER A 37 -7.35 -6.76 1.04
CA SER A 37 -8.56 -7.14 1.80
C SER A 37 -9.14 -8.48 1.37
N ARG A 38 -9.03 -8.84 0.07
CA ARG A 38 -9.50 -10.13 -0.46
C ARG A 38 -8.54 -11.28 -0.16
N THR A 39 -7.24 -11.05 -0.29
CA THR A 39 -6.20 -12.03 0.02
C THR A 39 -6.13 -12.26 1.53
N ALA A 40 -6.46 -11.23 2.30
CA ALA A 40 -6.56 -11.29 3.75
C ALA A 40 -8.00 -11.54 4.22
N SER A 41 -8.61 -12.65 3.80
CA SER A 41 -9.71 -13.27 4.55
C SER A 41 -9.35 -13.62 6.01
N THR A 42 -8.10 -13.35 6.42
CA THR A 42 -7.53 -13.40 7.77
C THR A 42 -7.29 -12.03 8.44
N LEU A 43 -7.33 -10.91 7.70
CA LEU A 43 -7.43 -9.59 8.30
C LEU A 43 -8.90 -9.19 8.26
N ASP A 44 -9.57 -9.18 9.41
CA ASP A 44 -10.98 -8.75 9.54
C ASP A 44 -11.08 -7.22 9.42
N PHE A 45 -10.44 -6.66 8.38
CA PHE A 45 -10.23 -5.25 8.16
C PHE A 45 -11.06 -4.80 6.96
N PRO A 46 -12.33 -4.44 7.15
CA PRO A 46 -13.15 -3.91 6.08
C PRO A 46 -12.63 -2.52 5.71
N VAL A 47 -11.84 -2.46 4.64
CA VAL A 47 -11.39 -1.17 4.09
C VAL A 47 -12.57 -0.50 3.43
N ASN A 48 -13.28 0.30 4.23
CA ASN A 48 -14.37 1.11 3.75
C ASN A 48 -13.84 2.43 3.16
N ARG A 49 -14.70 3.09 2.38
CA ARG A 49 -14.38 4.36 1.69
C ARG A 49 -13.80 5.44 2.61
N ARG A 50 -14.14 5.46 3.91
CA ARG A 50 -13.60 6.46 4.84
C ARG A 50 -12.13 6.20 5.14
N ILE A 51 -11.76 4.94 5.33
CA ILE A 51 -10.36 4.54 5.55
C ILE A 51 -9.54 4.81 4.29
N GLU A 52 -10.06 4.44 3.11
CA GLU A 52 -9.42 4.76 1.82
C GLU A 52 -9.14 6.26 1.69
N MET A 53 -10.16 7.10 1.90
CA MET A 53 -10.02 8.55 1.83
C MET A 53 -9.04 9.10 2.86
N ALA A 54 -9.02 8.54 4.07
CA ALA A 54 -8.09 8.96 5.12
C ALA A 54 -6.64 8.62 4.75
N ILE A 55 -6.42 7.46 4.13
CA ILE A 55 -5.09 7.05 3.63
C ILE A 55 -4.66 8.00 2.51
N VAL A 56 -5.49 8.17 1.47
CA VAL A 56 -5.16 9.05 0.32
C VAL A 56 -4.81 10.45 0.83
N ARG A 57 -5.69 11.08 1.63
CA ARG A 57 -5.47 12.44 2.15
C ARG A 57 -4.20 12.60 3.00
N ARG A 58 -3.75 11.54 3.65
CA ARG A 58 -2.65 11.61 4.62
C ARG A 58 -1.29 11.29 4.00
N TYR A 59 -1.27 10.50 2.93
CA TYR A 59 -0.05 9.92 2.38
C TYR A 59 0.21 10.29 0.91
N THR A 60 -0.72 10.96 0.23
CA THR A 60 -0.42 11.53 -1.09
C THR A 60 0.48 12.75 -0.99
N ASP A 61 1.34 12.92 -2.00
CA ASP A 61 2.10 14.14 -2.23
C ASP A 61 1.24 15.22 -2.94
N ARG A 62 1.88 16.31 -3.38
CA ARG A 62 1.20 17.43 -4.05
C ARG A 62 0.58 17.05 -5.40
N ASP A 63 0.99 15.93 -5.97
CA ASP A 63 0.50 15.43 -7.26
C ASP A 63 -0.58 14.35 -7.08
N ASP A 64 -1.12 14.19 -5.86
CA ASP A 64 -2.03 13.11 -5.49
C ASP A 64 -1.41 11.71 -5.63
N LYS A 65 -0.08 11.62 -5.49
CA LYS A 65 0.68 10.37 -5.68
C LYS A 65 1.30 9.86 -4.39
N ILE A 66 1.37 8.55 -4.26
CA ILE A 66 1.97 7.85 -3.12
C ILE A 66 3.31 7.28 -3.57
N ARG A 67 4.36 7.61 -2.81
CA ARG A 67 5.71 7.07 -3.03
C ARG A 67 5.89 5.76 -2.29
N LEU A 68 6.92 5.02 -2.68
CA LEU A 68 7.28 3.74 -2.04
C LEU A 68 7.43 3.84 -0.52
N GLN A 69 8.06 4.91 0.00
CA GLN A 69 8.23 5.09 1.45
C GLN A 69 6.88 5.23 2.17
N ASP A 70 5.99 6.06 1.61
CA ASP A 70 4.64 6.29 2.13
C ASP A 70 3.80 5.00 2.06
N PHE A 71 3.93 4.24 0.98
CA PHE A 71 3.32 2.93 0.82
C PHE A 71 3.76 1.91 1.89
N ILE A 72 5.06 1.83 2.18
CA ILE A 72 5.58 0.96 3.25
C ILE A 72 4.99 1.37 4.60
N ILE A 73 4.92 2.66 4.90
CA ILE A 73 4.32 3.18 6.14
C ILE A 73 2.83 2.77 6.24
N ILE A 74 2.08 2.89 5.14
CA ILE A 74 0.67 2.48 5.09
C ILE A 74 0.54 1.00 5.45
N ILE A 75 1.29 0.11 4.79
CA ILE A 75 1.21 -1.34 5.06
C ILE A 75 1.59 -1.63 6.50
N CYS A 76 2.72 -1.10 7.00
CA CYS A 76 3.14 -1.34 8.38
C CYS A 76 2.08 -0.90 9.40
N LYS A 77 1.45 0.26 9.19
CA LYS A 77 0.37 0.73 10.07
C LYS A 77 -0.86 -0.16 10.01
N LEU A 78 -1.29 -0.55 8.81
CA LEU A 78 -2.42 -1.47 8.63
C LEU A 78 -2.17 -2.81 9.32
N THR A 79 -0.96 -3.36 9.20
CA THR A 79 -0.59 -4.63 9.87
C THR A 79 -0.47 -4.47 11.39
N LEU A 80 0.07 -3.36 11.90
CA LEU A 80 0.19 -3.11 13.34
C LEU A 80 -1.18 -2.93 13.99
N MET A 81 -2.07 -2.14 13.38
CA MET A 81 -3.44 -1.95 13.88
C MET A 81 -4.22 -3.27 13.95
N HIS A 82 -3.87 -4.27 13.15
CA HIS A 82 -4.50 -5.59 13.20
C HIS A 82 -3.98 -6.48 14.35
N ARG A 83 -2.75 -6.28 14.83
CA ARG A 83 -2.22 -7.10 15.94
C ARG A 83 -2.87 -6.79 17.29
N GLU A 84 -3.63 -5.70 17.40
CA GLU A 84 -4.29 -5.25 18.62
C GLU A 84 -5.79 -5.63 18.69
N CYS A 85 -6.31 -6.37 17.70
CA CYS A 85 -7.68 -6.91 17.69
C CYS A 85 -7.72 -8.36 18.19
#